data_AF-A0A852BRP3-F1
#
_entry.id   AF-A0A852BRP3-F1
#
_cell.length_a   1.000
_cell.length_b   1.000
_cell.length_c   1.000
_cell.angle_alpha   90.00
_cell.angle_beta   90.00
_cell.angle_gamma   90.00
#
_symmetry.space_group_name_H-M   'P 1'
#
loop_
_entity.id
_entity.type
_entity.pdbx_description
1 polymer ?
#
loop_
_entity_poly.entity_id
_entity_poly.type
_entity_poly.pdbx_seq_one_letter_code
_entity_poly.pdbx_strand_id
1 'polypeptide(L)'
;MKELALGPKMECDILDALEALGYTGPLLEEEALNKAAEKGLSSPEFLELCVWLGSQIKSLCNMEESITSTDGGKDVESFQLEVSSFLREMACPYSSLVSGDIKDRLREKEDCLKLLLFLSTELQALKILHSKKMKGSHLEKHNEIYQEVQTICDALGLSNSSASDIPPLLTNVEQKVWAVICCCKQEQCKHSSGVCAQHCDLLEKINDALRSEYECRRRMLVKRLDVTVQSFGWSDRAKV
;
A
#
# COMPACT_ATOMS: atom_id res chain seq x y z
N MET A 1 -21.71 -31.79 -22.66
CA MET A 1 -20.85 -30.63 -22.98
C MET A 1 -20.94 -29.73 -21.77
N LYS A 2 -19.79 -29.41 -21.14
CA LYS A 2 -19.67 -28.80 -19.81
C LYS A 2 -20.61 -27.59 -19.62
N GLU A 3 -21.49 -27.66 -18.63
CA GLU A 3 -22.07 -26.47 -18.02
C GLU A 3 -20.93 -25.71 -17.34
N LEU A 4 -20.52 -24.60 -17.96
CA LEU A 4 -19.71 -23.58 -17.30
C LEU A 4 -20.63 -22.84 -16.32
N ALA A 5 -20.73 -23.37 -15.10
CA ALA A 5 -21.31 -22.66 -13.97
C ALA A 5 -20.35 -21.54 -13.55
N LEU A 6 -20.38 -20.42 -14.28
CA LEU A 6 -19.85 -19.14 -13.84
C LEU A 6 -20.84 -18.54 -12.83
N GLY A 7 -20.84 -19.04 -11.61
CA GLY A 7 -21.31 -18.27 -10.46
C GLY A 7 -20.29 -17.16 -10.15
N PRO A 8 -20.69 -16.03 -9.56
CA PRO A 8 -19.76 -15.01 -9.09
C PRO A 8 -18.95 -15.64 -7.95
N LYS A 9 -17.74 -16.12 -8.25
CA LYS A 9 -16.96 -16.90 -7.29
C LYS A 9 -16.41 -15.96 -6.21
N MET A 10 -17.11 -15.89 -5.08
CA MET A 10 -16.63 -15.23 -3.86
C MET A 10 -15.21 -15.66 -3.50
N GLU A 11 -14.82 -16.88 -3.89
CA GLU A 11 -13.48 -17.42 -3.75
C GLU A 11 -12.42 -16.53 -4.41
N CYS A 12 -12.64 -16.05 -5.64
CA CYS A 12 -11.68 -15.17 -6.31
C CYS A 12 -11.53 -13.84 -5.56
N ASP A 13 -12.65 -13.23 -5.16
CA ASP A 13 -12.64 -11.97 -4.40
C ASP A 13 -11.93 -12.13 -3.05
N ILE A 14 -12.13 -13.28 -2.39
CA ILE A 14 -11.44 -13.61 -1.13
C ILE A 14 -9.95 -13.77 -1.39
N LEU A 15 -9.53 -14.50 -2.41
CA LEU A 15 -8.12 -14.71 -2.73
C LEU A 15 -7.40 -13.38 -3.02
N ASP A 16 -7.99 -12.55 -3.88
CA ASP A 16 -7.48 -11.21 -4.20
C ASP A 16 -7.38 -10.36 -2.93
N ALA A 17 -8.40 -10.41 -2.06
CA ALA A 17 -8.39 -9.69 -0.80
C ALA A 17 -7.30 -10.19 0.15
N LEU A 18 -7.12 -11.51 0.29
CA LEU A 18 -6.10 -12.10 1.16
C LEU A 18 -4.68 -11.76 0.68
N GLU A 19 -4.42 -11.81 -0.63
CA GLU A 19 -3.15 -11.39 -1.21
C GLU A 19 -2.88 -9.91 -0.92
N ALA A 20 -3.86 -9.03 -1.18
CA ALA A 20 -3.74 -7.61 -0.91
C ALA A 20 -3.57 -7.29 0.59
N LEU A 21 -4.12 -8.13 1.47
CA LEU A 21 -3.99 -8.01 2.92
C LEU A 21 -2.64 -8.51 3.45
N GLY A 22 -1.84 -9.20 2.62
CA GLY A 22 -0.54 -9.77 2.98
C GLY A 22 -0.65 -11.06 3.77
N TYR A 23 -1.74 -11.81 3.61
CA TYR A 23 -1.86 -13.16 4.18
C TYR A 23 -0.82 -14.08 3.53
N THR A 24 -0.19 -14.97 4.30
CA THR A 24 0.85 -15.89 3.79
C THR A 24 0.57 -17.35 4.12
N GLY A 25 -0.67 -17.66 4.51
CA GLY A 25 -1.07 -19.01 4.88
C GLY A 25 -1.53 -19.87 3.70
N PRO A 26 -1.90 -21.14 3.96
CA PRO A 26 -2.17 -22.14 2.93
C PRO A 26 -3.43 -21.86 2.09
N LEU A 27 -4.33 -20.99 2.57
CA LEU A 27 -5.60 -20.68 1.91
C LEU A 27 -5.50 -19.61 0.81
N LEU A 28 -4.29 -19.27 0.34
CA LEU A 28 -4.08 -18.51 -0.90
C LEU A 28 -4.25 -19.35 -2.17
N GLU A 29 -4.30 -20.68 -2.05
CA GLU A 29 -4.55 -21.57 -3.18
C GLU A 29 -6.05 -21.83 -3.34
N GLU A 30 -6.62 -21.65 -4.53
CA GLU A 30 -8.07 -21.78 -4.78
C GLU A 30 -8.62 -23.14 -4.33
N GLU A 31 -7.90 -24.23 -4.62
CA GLU A 31 -8.34 -25.57 -4.20
C GLU A 31 -8.30 -25.75 -2.67
N ALA A 32 -7.32 -25.17 -2.00
CA ALA A 32 -7.18 -25.27 -0.55
C ALA A 32 -8.29 -24.49 0.15
N LEU A 33 -8.56 -23.26 -0.32
CA LEU A 33 -9.66 -22.42 0.15
C LEU A 33 -11.01 -23.14 -0.02
N ASN A 34 -11.27 -23.71 -1.20
CA ASN A 34 -12.49 -24.45 -1.48
C ASN A 34 -12.67 -25.64 -0.53
N LYS A 35 -11.63 -26.46 -0.34
CA LYS A 35 -11.67 -27.63 0.55
C LYS A 35 -11.86 -27.22 2.01
N ALA A 36 -11.24 -26.13 2.44
CA ALA A 36 -11.38 -25.61 3.80
C ALA A 36 -12.80 -25.06 4.04
N ALA A 37 -13.35 -24.31 3.09
CA ALA A 37 -14.72 -23.79 3.16
C ALA A 37 -15.78 -24.91 3.14
N GLU A 38 -15.56 -25.99 2.39
CA GLU A 38 -16.44 -27.17 2.39
C GLU A 38 -16.42 -27.94 3.72
N LYS A 39 -15.26 -27.98 4.38
CA LYS A 39 -15.10 -28.59 5.71
C LYS A 39 -15.56 -27.66 6.84
N GLY A 40 -15.65 -26.35 6.59
CA GLY A 40 -16.08 -25.32 7.53
C GLY A 40 -15.34 -25.43 8.86
N LEU A 41 -16.10 -25.53 9.95
CA LEU A 41 -15.61 -25.60 11.33
C LEU A 41 -14.78 -26.87 11.64
N SER A 42 -14.77 -27.86 10.75
CA SER A 42 -13.90 -29.05 10.88
C SER A 42 -12.52 -28.85 10.25
N SER A 43 -12.27 -27.75 9.52
CA SER A 43 -10.96 -27.45 8.94
C SER A 43 -10.14 -26.56 9.88
N PRO A 44 -8.97 -27.01 10.37
CA PRO A 44 -8.11 -26.16 11.18
C PRO A 44 -7.64 -24.93 10.42
N GLU A 45 -7.36 -25.05 9.12
CA GLU A 45 -6.91 -23.94 8.27
C GLU A 45 -7.99 -22.85 8.13
N PHE A 46 -9.26 -23.23 8.09
CA PHE A 46 -10.39 -22.29 8.06
C PHE A 46 -10.49 -21.53 9.39
N LEU A 47 -10.42 -22.24 10.52
CA LEU A 47 -10.44 -21.63 11.85
C LEU A 47 -9.26 -20.68 12.04
N GLU A 48 -8.06 -21.08 11.65
CA GLU A 48 -6.85 -20.26 11.70
C GLU A 48 -6.97 -18.99 10.86
N LEU A 49 -7.57 -19.07 9.67
CA LEU A 49 -7.81 -17.89 8.85
C LEU A 49 -8.82 -16.93 9.50
N CYS A 50 -9.90 -17.44 10.08
CA CYS A 50 -10.87 -16.62 10.82
C CYS A 50 -10.22 -15.93 12.03
N VAL A 51 -9.39 -16.65 12.80
CA VAL A 51 -8.62 -16.10 13.93
C VAL A 51 -7.65 -15.03 13.45
N TRP A 52 -6.92 -15.29 12.35
CA TRP A 52 -6.00 -14.32 11.77
C TRP A 52 -6.73 -13.05 11.35
N LEU A 53 -7.79 -13.14 10.54
CA LEU A 53 -8.58 -11.98 10.11
C LEU A 53 -9.16 -11.21 11.31
N GLY A 54 -9.74 -11.92 12.29
CA GLY A 54 -10.28 -11.32 13.50
C GLY A 54 -9.23 -10.57 14.32
N SER A 55 -8.02 -11.13 14.45
CA SER A 55 -6.90 -10.49 15.16
C SER A 55 -6.42 -9.21 14.45
N GLN A 56 -6.38 -9.22 13.12
CA GLN A 56 -5.98 -8.05 12.33
C GLN A 56 -7.03 -6.94 12.45
N ILE A 57 -8.31 -7.29 12.39
CA ILE A 57 -9.42 -6.34 12.59
C ILE A 57 -9.32 -5.71 13.98
N LYS A 58 -9.22 -6.53 15.04
CA LYS A 58 -9.13 -6.06 16.43
C LYS A 58 -7.92 -5.16 16.69
N SER A 59 -6.84 -5.29 15.93
CA SER A 59 -5.68 -4.39 16.04
C SER A 59 -5.95 -2.97 15.50
N LEU A 60 -6.95 -2.81 14.62
CA LEU A 60 -7.28 -1.56 13.94
C LEU A 60 -8.52 -0.85 14.51
N CYS A 61 -9.36 -1.56 15.26
CA CYS A 61 -10.56 -1.02 15.92
C CYS A 61 -10.63 -1.44 17.39
N ASN A 62 -11.23 -0.60 18.23
CA ASN A 62 -11.36 -0.87 19.67
C ASN A 62 -12.54 -1.83 19.95
N MET A 63 -12.43 -3.06 19.47
CA MET A 63 -13.44 -4.10 19.66
C MET A 63 -13.29 -4.81 21.00
N GLU A 64 -14.42 -5.10 21.64
CA GLU A 64 -14.47 -5.92 22.85
C GLU A 64 -14.32 -7.40 22.50
N GLU A 65 -15.06 -7.87 21.48
CA GLU A 65 -15.10 -9.27 21.09
C GLU A 65 -13.81 -9.70 20.34
N SER A 66 -13.54 -11.01 20.32
CA SER A 66 -12.43 -11.59 19.55
C SER A 66 -12.72 -13.01 19.14
N ILE A 67 -12.22 -13.38 17.97
CA ILE A 67 -12.17 -14.77 17.50
C ILE A 67 -10.85 -15.36 17.99
N THR A 68 -10.90 -16.35 18.88
CA THR A 68 -9.71 -16.97 19.46
C THR A 68 -9.51 -18.42 19.00
N SER A 69 -8.28 -18.91 19.15
CA SER A 69 -7.91 -20.27 18.76
C SER A 69 -8.65 -21.33 19.57
N THR A 70 -8.87 -22.49 18.96
CA THR A 70 -9.53 -23.67 19.56
C THR A 70 -8.56 -24.59 20.32
N ASP A 71 -7.28 -24.24 20.38
CA ASP A 71 -6.19 -24.98 21.04
C ASP A 71 -6.37 -25.22 22.56
N GLY A 72 -7.30 -24.52 23.21
CA GLY A 72 -7.60 -24.66 24.65
C GLY A 72 -8.66 -25.70 25.04
N GLY A 73 -9.05 -26.63 24.15
CA GLY A 73 -10.14 -27.58 24.42
C GLY A 73 -11.55 -26.95 24.31
N LYS A 74 -11.64 -25.83 23.60
CA LYS A 74 -12.92 -25.19 23.27
C LYS A 74 -13.67 -26.04 22.27
N ASP A 75 -14.95 -26.25 22.50
CA ASP A 75 -15.82 -26.93 21.54
C ASP A 75 -16.17 -26.00 20.37
N VAL A 76 -16.71 -26.60 19.31
CA VAL A 76 -17.11 -25.90 18.08
C VAL A 76 -18.18 -24.84 18.37
N GLU A 77 -19.08 -25.11 19.33
CA GLU A 77 -20.14 -24.18 19.72
C GLU A 77 -19.56 -22.89 20.35
N SER A 78 -18.54 -23.01 21.19
CA SER A 78 -17.83 -21.85 21.77
C SER A 78 -17.21 -20.98 20.68
N PHE A 79 -16.57 -21.58 19.68
CA PHE A 79 -16.00 -20.84 18.55
C PHE A 79 -17.10 -20.14 17.73
N GLN A 80 -18.21 -20.83 17.45
CA GLN A 80 -19.34 -20.23 16.73
C GLN A 80 -19.95 -19.05 17.48
N LEU A 81 -20.00 -19.11 18.82
CA LEU A 81 -20.46 -18.01 19.67
C LEU A 81 -19.51 -16.81 19.60
N GLU A 82 -18.20 -17.03 19.70
CA GLU A 82 -17.19 -15.97 19.54
C GLU A 82 -17.32 -15.28 18.18
N VAL A 83 -17.40 -16.05 17.09
CA VAL A 83 -17.63 -15.51 15.74
C VAL A 83 -18.95 -14.74 15.68
N SER A 84 -20.02 -15.28 16.25
CA SER A 84 -21.34 -14.63 16.23
C SER A 84 -21.36 -13.29 16.98
N SER A 85 -20.72 -13.22 18.15
CA SER A 85 -20.60 -11.97 18.92
C SER A 85 -19.73 -10.97 18.18
N PHE A 86 -18.59 -11.41 17.64
CA PHE A 86 -17.69 -10.58 16.83
C PHE A 86 -18.39 -9.97 15.61
N LEU A 87 -19.14 -10.78 14.86
CA LEU A 87 -19.91 -10.32 13.70
C LEU A 87 -21.04 -9.35 14.09
N ARG A 88 -21.67 -9.53 15.26
CA ARG A 88 -22.71 -8.62 15.74
C ARG A 88 -22.13 -7.26 16.12
N GLU A 89 -20.96 -7.24 16.76
CA GLU A 89 -20.25 -5.99 17.08
C GLU A 89 -19.84 -5.25 15.80
N MET A 90 -19.41 -5.98 14.76
CA MET A 90 -19.11 -5.43 13.42
C MET A 90 -20.35 -5.10 12.58
N ALA A 91 -21.57 -5.25 13.13
CA ALA A 91 -22.83 -5.02 12.43
C ALA A 91 -22.96 -5.80 11.09
N CYS A 92 -22.52 -7.07 11.08
CA CYS A 92 -22.55 -7.94 9.90
C CYS A 92 -23.96 -8.03 9.28
N PRO A 93 -24.11 -7.80 7.96
CA PRO A 93 -25.42 -7.76 7.31
C PRO A 93 -25.99 -9.15 7.01
N TYR A 94 -25.17 -10.21 7.07
CA TYR A 94 -25.59 -11.56 6.74
C TYR A 94 -26.35 -12.20 7.90
N SER A 95 -27.68 -12.17 7.83
CA SER A 95 -28.55 -12.76 8.85
C SER A 95 -28.30 -14.26 9.09
N SER A 96 -27.87 -15.01 8.07
CA SER A 96 -27.49 -16.44 8.22
C SER A 96 -26.30 -16.66 9.16
N LEU A 97 -25.46 -15.63 9.38
CA LEU A 97 -24.27 -15.72 10.24
C LEU A 97 -24.51 -15.21 11.67
N VAL A 98 -25.51 -14.35 11.89
CA VAL A 98 -25.74 -13.68 13.19
C VAL A 98 -27.07 -14.04 13.87
N SER A 99 -28.03 -14.59 13.12
CA SER A 99 -29.39 -14.92 13.57
C SER A 99 -29.70 -16.41 13.44
N GLY A 100 -30.80 -16.88 14.03
CA GLY A 100 -31.18 -18.30 14.03
C GLY A 100 -30.43 -19.14 15.08
N ASP A 101 -30.61 -20.47 15.03
CA ASP A 101 -29.93 -21.41 15.93
C ASP A 101 -28.43 -21.40 15.66
N ILE A 102 -27.61 -21.39 16.72
CA ILE A 102 -26.15 -21.40 16.62
C ILE A 102 -25.65 -22.66 15.90
N LYS A 103 -26.35 -23.79 16.07
CA LYS A 103 -25.96 -25.09 15.53
C LYS A 103 -26.08 -25.17 14.03
N ASP A 104 -26.86 -24.28 13.40
CA ASP A 104 -27.10 -24.27 11.97
C ASP A 104 -26.14 -23.33 11.21
N ARG A 105 -25.38 -22.49 11.92
CA ARG A 105 -24.49 -21.49 11.33
C ARG A 105 -23.17 -22.11 10.86
N LEU A 106 -22.61 -21.59 9.76
CA LEU A 106 -21.32 -22.02 9.20
C LEU A 106 -21.26 -23.52 8.86
N ARG A 107 -22.42 -24.13 8.54
CA ARG A 107 -22.50 -25.51 8.04
C ARG A 107 -22.27 -25.58 6.55
N GLU A 108 -22.88 -24.67 5.82
CA GLU A 108 -22.80 -24.63 4.37
C GLU A 108 -21.53 -23.91 3.93
N LYS A 109 -20.93 -24.41 2.84
CA LYS A 109 -19.76 -23.77 2.19
C LYS A 109 -20.01 -22.28 1.93
N GLU A 110 -21.21 -21.96 1.46
CA GLU A 110 -21.65 -20.60 1.16
C GLU A 110 -21.55 -19.67 2.38
N ASP A 111 -21.98 -20.12 3.56
CA ASP A 111 -21.91 -19.32 4.78
C ASP A 111 -20.46 -19.14 5.25
N CYS A 112 -19.61 -20.16 5.05
CA CYS A 112 -18.18 -20.07 5.31
C CYS A 112 -17.50 -19.04 4.39
N LEU A 113 -17.85 -19.02 3.10
CA LEU A 113 -17.35 -18.02 2.15
C LEU A 113 -17.86 -16.61 2.48
N LYS A 114 -19.13 -16.46 2.88
CA LYS A 114 -19.67 -15.16 3.34
C LYS A 114 -18.91 -14.62 4.53
N LEU A 115 -18.58 -15.48 5.50
CA LEU A 115 -17.77 -15.10 6.65
C LEU A 115 -16.39 -14.56 6.20
N LEU A 116 -15.68 -15.31 5.36
CA LEU A 116 -14.35 -14.92 4.90
C LEU A 116 -14.38 -13.65 4.04
N LEU A 117 -15.36 -13.52 3.15
CA LEU A 117 -15.54 -12.33 2.34
C LEU A 117 -15.85 -11.11 3.22
N PHE A 118 -16.74 -11.26 4.20
CA PHE A 118 -17.05 -10.18 5.14
C PHE A 118 -15.82 -9.74 5.93
N LEU A 119 -15.13 -10.67 6.58
CA LEU A 119 -13.98 -10.34 7.41
C LEU A 119 -12.82 -9.72 6.59
N SER A 120 -12.54 -10.24 5.40
CA SER A 120 -11.49 -9.70 4.53
C SER A 120 -11.83 -8.30 4.02
N THR A 121 -13.06 -8.08 3.55
CA THR A 121 -13.49 -6.76 3.06
C THR A 121 -13.59 -5.71 4.19
N GLU A 122 -14.05 -6.09 5.37
CA GLU A 122 -14.03 -5.22 6.56
C GLU A 122 -12.61 -4.87 6.99
N LEU A 123 -11.68 -5.84 6.96
CA LEU A 123 -10.28 -5.56 7.25
C LEU A 123 -9.66 -4.60 6.22
N GLN A 124 -9.96 -4.77 4.94
CA GLN A 124 -9.53 -3.83 3.90
C GLN A 124 -10.10 -2.43 4.16
N ALA A 125 -11.39 -2.32 4.47
CA ALA A 125 -12.04 -1.05 4.79
C ALA A 125 -11.40 -0.38 6.00
N LEU A 126 -11.14 -1.13 7.08
CA LEU A 126 -10.45 -0.63 8.28
C LEU A 126 -9.03 -0.18 7.97
N LYS A 127 -8.25 -0.92 7.17
CA LYS A 127 -6.91 -0.48 6.73
C LYS A 127 -6.98 0.82 5.92
N ILE A 128 -7.97 0.96 5.04
CA ILE A 128 -8.20 2.20 4.28
C ILE A 128 -8.53 3.35 5.24
N LEU A 129 -9.46 3.16 6.18
CA LEU A 129 -9.84 4.18 7.16
C LEU A 129 -8.68 4.56 8.08
N HIS A 130 -7.90 3.59 8.54
CA HIS A 130 -6.70 3.82 9.34
C HIS A 130 -5.65 4.62 8.55
N SER A 131 -5.39 4.23 7.29
CA SER A 131 -4.48 4.98 6.41
C SER A 131 -4.97 6.40 6.13
N LYS A 132 -6.29 6.60 6.00
CA LYS A 132 -6.91 7.91 5.87
C LYS A 132 -6.86 8.72 7.15
N LYS A 133 -6.97 8.10 8.33
CA LYS A 133 -6.79 8.79 9.62
C LYS A 133 -5.34 9.29 9.76
N MET A 134 -4.36 8.46 9.39
CA MET A 134 -2.95 8.88 9.35
C MET A 134 -2.68 9.95 8.28
N LYS A 135 -3.40 9.95 7.15
CA LYS A 135 -3.29 10.98 6.11
C LYS A 135 -4.16 12.23 6.38
N GLY A 136 -5.18 12.08 7.21
CA GLY A 136 -6.24 13.04 7.55
C GLY A 136 -5.97 13.79 8.85
N SER A 137 -4.86 13.51 9.54
CA SER A 137 -4.28 14.41 10.54
C SER A 137 -3.66 15.64 9.84
N HIS A 138 -4.48 16.41 9.15
CA HIS A 138 -4.10 17.72 8.63
C HIS A 138 -3.62 18.67 9.76
N LEU A 139 -4.01 18.39 11.01
CA LEU A 139 -3.50 19.08 12.21
C LEU A 139 -2.07 18.64 12.60
N GLU A 140 -1.67 17.38 12.39
CA GLU A 140 -0.29 16.92 12.63
C GLU A 140 0.64 17.35 11.49
N LYS A 141 0.18 17.32 10.22
CA LYS A 141 0.97 17.86 9.10
C LYS A 141 1.29 19.34 9.26
N HIS A 142 0.39 20.13 9.84
CA HIS A 142 0.74 21.51 10.18
C HIS A 142 1.89 21.54 11.19
N ASN A 143 1.89 20.68 12.21
CA ASN A 143 2.99 20.61 13.16
C ASN A 143 4.31 20.16 12.49
N GLU A 144 4.28 19.15 11.62
CA GLU A 144 5.45 18.69 10.86
C GLU A 144 6.00 19.77 9.93
N ILE A 145 5.14 20.43 9.14
CA ILE A 145 5.53 21.54 8.25
C ILE A 145 6.09 22.71 9.06
N TYR A 146 5.48 23.04 10.19
CA TYR A 146 6.01 24.06 11.10
C TYR A 146 7.36 23.65 11.69
N GLN A 147 7.56 22.38 12.04
CA GLN A 147 8.83 21.84 12.53
C GLN A 147 9.91 21.83 11.44
N GLU A 148 9.58 21.49 10.20
CA GLU A 148 10.51 21.56 9.07
C GLU A 148 10.93 22.99 8.78
N VAL A 149 9.98 23.93 8.73
CA VAL A 149 10.27 25.36 8.56
C VAL A 149 11.10 25.87 9.73
N GLN A 150 10.82 25.43 10.96
CA GLN A 150 11.60 25.77 12.15
C GLN A 150 13.03 25.22 12.06
N THR A 151 13.20 23.98 11.59
CA THR A 151 14.52 23.37 11.37
C THR A 151 15.33 24.14 10.34
N ILE A 152 14.70 24.61 9.25
CA ILE A 152 15.33 25.47 8.25
C ILE A 152 15.76 26.80 8.88
N CYS A 153 14.90 27.42 9.68
CA CYS A 153 15.21 28.67 10.39
C CYS A 153 16.40 28.49 11.35
N ASP A 154 16.43 27.41 12.12
CA ASP A 154 17.52 27.07 13.05
C ASP A 154 18.83 26.87 12.29
N ALA A 155 18.81 26.11 11.18
CA ALA A 155 19.98 25.87 10.33
C ALA A 155 20.52 27.16 9.68
N LEU A 156 19.64 28.11 9.37
CA LEU A 156 20.01 29.42 8.80
C LEU A 156 20.33 30.48 9.87
N GLY A 157 20.21 30.15 11.16
CA GLY A 157 20.43 31.06 12.29
C GLY A 157 19.41 32.20 12.38
N LEU A 158 18.20 32.00 11.89
CA LEU A 158 17.10 32.97 11.98
C LEU A 158 16.47 32.88 13.38
N SER A 159 16.40 34.00 14.11
CA SER A 159 15.75 34.03 15.43
C SER A 159 14.25 33.78 15.29
N ASN A 160 13.72 32.84 16.07
CA ASN A 160 12.31 32.43 16.05
C ASN A 160 11.38 33.62 16.26
N SER A 161 10.85 34.18 15.18
CA SER A 161 9.74 35.13 15.27
C SER A 161 8.52 34.31 15.67
N SER A 162 8.04 34.49 16.89
CA SER A 162 6.83 33.88 17.43
C SER A 162 5.76 33.76 16.34
N ALA A 163 5.25 32.53 16.17
CA ALA A 163 4.39 32.03 15.11
C ALA A 163 3.12 32.88 14.83
N SER A 164 3.27 34.05 14.21
CA SER A 164 2.12 34.88 13.86
C SER A 164 2.02 35.25 12.38
N ASP A 165 3.07 35.11 11.57
CA ASP A 165 2.95 35.34 10.12
C ASP A 165 3.98 34.52 9.30
N ILE A 166 3.49 33.47 8.61
CA ILE A 166 4.27 32.56 7.75
C ILE A 166 4.85 33.26 6.49
N PRO A 167 4.13 34.15 5.77
CA PRO A 167 4.64 34.76 4.54
C PRO A 167 5.94 35.58 4.68
N PRO A 168 6.10 36.46 5.70
CA PRO A 168 7.36 37.20 5.90
C PRO A 168 8.50 36.30 6.38
N LEU A 169 8.19 35.20 7.10
CA LEU A 169 9.20 34.22 7.50
C LEU A 169 9.83 33.53 6.28
N LEU A 170 9.01 33.07 5.34
CA LEU A 170 9.51 32.42 4.12
C LEU A 170 10.32 33.38 3.24
N THR A 171 9.91 34.65 3.16
CA THR A 171 10.70 35.69 2.47
C THR A 171 12.09 35.87 3.10
N ASN A 172 12.19 35.85 4.44
CA ASN A 172 13.48 35.93 5.14
C ASN A 172 14.34 34.68 4.91
N VAL A 173 13.74 33.49 4.90
CA VAL A 173 14.42 32.23 4.55
C VAL A 173 14.99 32.32 3.14
N GLU A 174 14.18 32.71 2.16
CA GLU A 174 14.61 32.86 0.76
C GLU A 174 15.78 33.84 0.62
N GLN A 175 15.69 35.02 1.25
CA GLN A 175 16.76 36.02 1.22
C GLN A 175 18.06 35.50 1.87
N LYS A 176 17.95 34.78 2.98
CA LYS A 176 19.13 34.23 3.69
C LYS A 176 19.78 33.11 2.88
N VAL A 177 18.99 32.23 2.27
CA VAL A 177 19.49 31.18 1.36
C VAL A 177 20.20 31.82 0.17
N TRP A 178 19.61 32.83 -0.45
CA TRP A 178 20.26 33.57 -1.53
C TRP A 178 21.56 34.24 -1.10
N ALA A 179 21.60 34.84 0.08
CA ALA A 179 22.80 35.44 0.63
C ALA A 179 23.92 34.40 0.86
N VAL A 180 23.59 33.22 1.41
CA VAL A 180 24.55 32.11 1.58
C VAL A 180 25.06 31.62 0.24
N ILE A 181 24.19 31.40 -0.75
CA ILE A 181 24.57 30.97 -2.10
C ILE A 181 25.47 32.01 -2.77
N CYS A 182 25.16 33.30 -2.63
CA CYS A 182 25.97 34.38 -3.19
C CYS A 182 27.32 34.53 -2.47
N CYS A 183 27.37 34.38 -1.15
CA CYS A 183 28.63 34.34 -0.40
C CYS A 183 29.49 33.13 -0.76
N CYS A 184 28.90 31.94 -0.96
CA CYS A 184 29.61 30.75 -1.46
C CYS A 184 30.15 30.90 -2.89
N LYS A 185 29.56 31.79 -3.71
CA LYS A 185 30.10 32.12 -5.05
C LYS A 185 31.27 33.10 -4.98
N GLN A 186 31.35 33.96 -3.96
CA GLN A 186 32.48 34.88 -3.74
C GLN A 186 33.63 34.23 -2.96
N GLU A 187 33.33 33.37 -2.00
CA GLU A 187 34.30 32.52 -1.33
C GLU A 187 34.34 31.15 -1.99
N GLN A 188 35.16 31.02 -3.04
CA GLN A 188 35.60 29.72 -3.55
C GLN A 188 35.86 28.76 -2.38
N CYS A 189 35.31 27.54 -2.47
CA CYS A 189 35.66 26.35 -1.71
C CYS A 189 37.03 26.43 -1.03
N LYS A 190 37.09 26.91 0.21
CA LYS A 190 38.35 26.93 0.99
C LYS A 190 38.56 25.71 1.86
N HIS A 191 37.61 24.76 1.91
CA HIS A 191 37.81 23.51 2.67
C HIS A 191 37.20 22.29 1.97
N SER A 192 37.92 21.74 1.00
CA SER A 192 38.35 20.34 1.01
C SER A 192 39.34 20.16 -0.15
N SER A 193 40.57 19.82 0.21
CA SER A 193 41.65 19.49 -0.72
C SER A 193 41.19 18.39 -1.70
N GLY A 194 41.15 18.70 -3.00
CA GLY A 194 41.20 17.62 -4.00
C GLY A 194 40.72 17.91 -5.42
N VAL A 195 39.86 18.89 -5.68
CA VAL A 195 39.34 19.09 -7.05
C VAL A 195 39.86 20.42 -7.60
N CYS A 196 41.09 20.38 -8.12
CA CYS A 196 41.64 21.48 -8.93
C CYS A 196 40.65 21.83 -10.06
N ALA A 197 40.55 23.10 -10.46
CA ALA A 197 39.69 23.56 -11.57
C ALA A 197 39.82 22.68 -12.83
N GLN A 198 41.01 22.14 -13.08
CA GLN A 198 41.29 21.18 -14.16
C GLN A 198 40.47 19.88 -14.09
N HIS A 199 40.17 19.37 -12.88
CA HIS A 199 39.35 18.18 -12.68
C HIS A 199 37.87 18.47 -12.92
N CYS A 200 37.39 19.67 -12.59
CA CYS A 200 36.03 20.11 -12.93
C CYS A 200 35.85 20.21 -14.44
N ASP A 201 36.80 20.83 -15.15
CA ASP A 201 36.79 20.95 -16.61
C ASP A 201 36.83 19.56 -17.29
N LEU A 202 37.59 18.62 -16.72
CA LEU A 202 37.62 17.23 -17.20
C LEU A 202 36.28 16.53 -17.01
N LEU A 203 35.64 16.70 -15.84
CA LEU A 203 34.35 16.09 -15.55
C LEU A 203 33.25 16.64 -16.47
N GLU A 204 33.28 17.94 -16.76
CA GLU A 204 32.34 18.58 -17.68
C GLU A 204 32.51 18.03 -19.11
N LYS A 205 33.76 17.89 -19.58
CA LYS A 205 34.07 17.23 -20.87
C LYS A 205 33.58 15.78 -20.93
N ILE A 206 33.75 15.00 -19.87
CA ILE A 206 33.26 13.62 -19.79
C ILE A 206 31.73 13.60 -19.87
N ASN A 207 31.06 14.48 -19.12
CA ASN A 207 29.60 14.59 -19.11
C ASN A 207 29.06 14.96 -20.51
N ASP A 208 29.69 15.91 -21.19
CA ASP A 208 29.30 16.31 -22.55
C ASP A 208 29.49 15.17 -23.56
N ALA A 209 30.58 14.41 -23.46
CA ALA A 209 30.81 13.24 -24.29
C ALA A 209 29.73 12.16 -24.06
N LEU A 210 29.40 11.86 -22.80
CA LEU A 210 28.36 10.89 -22.44
C LEU A 210 26.96 11.34 -22.91
N ARG A 211 26.63 12.62 -22.76
CA ARG A 211 25.37 13.19 -23.26
C ARG A 211 25.26 13.07 -24.78
N SER A 212 26.33 13.40 -25.50
CA SER A 212 26.39 13.26 -26.96
C SER A 212 26.19 11.81 -27.40
N GLU A 213 26.85 10.87 -26.72
CA GLU A 213 26.74 9.44 -27.02
C GLU A 213 25.31 8.92 -26.74
N TYR A 214 24.72 9.32 -25.61
CA TYR A 214 23.36 8.95 -25.24
C TYR A 214 22.33 9.49 -26.25
N GLU A 215 22.47 10.76 -26.65
CA GLU A 215 21.64 11.37 -27.68
C GLU A 215 21.77 10.65 -29.03
N CYS A 216 22.99 10.26 -29.41
CA CYS A 216 23.24 9.48 -30.61
C CYS A 216 22.53 8.12 -30.56
N ARG A 217 22.71 7.36 -29.46
CA ARG A 217 22.06 6.05 -29.27
C ARG A 217 20.54 6.17 -29.28
N ARG A 218 19.99 7.17 -28.59
CA ARG A 218 18.54 7.42 -28.55
C ARG A 218 17.99 7.68 -29.96
N ARG A 219 18.63 8.56 -30.74
CA ARG A 219 18.22 8.83 -32.12
C ARG A 219 18.34 7.60 -33.02
N MET A 220 19.40 6.80 -32.85
CA MET A 220 19.60 5.57 -33.63
C MET A 220 18.53 4.52 -33.33
N LEU A 221 18.18 4.31 -32.05
CA LEU A 221 17.12 3.38 -31.65
C LEU A 221 15.75 3.81 -32.20
N VAL A 222 15.41 5.10 -32.09
CA VAL A 222 14.18 5.66 -32.65
C VAL A 222 14.15 5.50 -34.17
N LYS A 223 15.27 5.80 -34.87
CA LYS A 223 15.31 5.67 -36.32
C LYS A 223 15.22 4.22 -36.78
N ARG A 224 15.85 3.28 -36.05
CA ARG A 224 15.74 1.85 -36.34
C ARG A 224 14.29 1.37 -36.20
N LEU A 225 13.59 1.80 -35.14
CA LEU A 225 12.18 1.49 -34.98
C LEU A 225 11.34 2.01 -36.16
N ASP A 226 11.54 3.28 -36.56
CA ASP A 226 10.85 3.90 -37.69
C ASP A 226 11.09 3.15 -39.00
N VAL A 227 12.35 2.80 -39.30
CA VAL A 227 12.68 2.01 -40.50
C VAL A 227 12.06 0.61 -40.45
N THR A 228 12.06 -0.06 -39.28
CA THR A 228 11.39 -1.35 -39.13
C THR A 228 9.89 -1.24 -39.39
N VAL A 229 9.22 -0.22 -38.84
CA VAL A 229 7.79 0.03 -39.10
C VAL A 229 7.54 0.29 -40.60
N GLN A 230 8.34 1.13 -41.24
CA GLN A 230 8.24 1.45 -42.66
C GLN A 230 8.46 0.21 -43.56
N SER A 231 9.34 -0.72 -43.15
CA SER A 231 9.62 -1.93 -43.93
C SER A 231 8.39 -2.84 -44.08
N PHE A 232 7.44 -2.82 -43.14
CA PHE A 232 6.18 -3.56 -43.26
C PHE A 232 5.30 -3.02 -44.39
N GLY A 233 5.38 -1.72 -44.71
CA GLY A 233 4.66 -1.09 -45.82
C GLY A 233 5.26 -1.37 -47.21
N TRP A 234 6.46 -1.96 -47.28
CA TRP A 234 7.13 -2.27 -48.55
C TRP A 234 6.82 -3.68 -49.06
N SER A 235 6.17 -4.51 -48.24
CA SER A 235 5.66 -5.82 -48.65
C SER A 235 4.50 -5.66 -49.63
N ASP A 236 4.49 -6.45 -50.71
CA ASP A 236 3.38 -6.45 -51.68
C ASP A 236 2.04 -6.90 -51.05
N ARG A 237 2.06 -7.51 -49.86
CA ARG A 237 0.83 -7.81 -49.08
C ARG A 237 0.24 -6.61 -48.34
N ALA A 238 1.01 -5.54 -48.16
CA ALA A 238 0.58 -4.33 -47.44
C ALA A 238 0.22 -3.16 -48.38
N LYS A 239 0.43 -3.31 -49.70
CA LYS A 239 -0.07 -2.38 -50.72
C LYS A 239 -1.55 -2.68 -50.96
N VAL A 240 -2.42 -1.85 -50.39
CA VAL A 240 -3.86 -1.78 -50.75
C VAL A 240 -3.98 -1.02 -52.07
#